data_AF-A0A7V9Z319-F1
#
_entry.id   AF-A0A7V9Z319-F1
#
_cell.length_a   1.000
_cell.length_b   1.000
_cell.length_c   1.000
_cell.angle_alpha   90.00
_cell.angle_beta   90.00
_cell.angle_gamma   90.00
#
_symmetry.space_group_name_H-M   'P 1'
#
loop_
_entity.id
_entity.type
_entity.pdbx_description
1 polymer ?
#
loop_
_entity_poly.entity_id
_entity_poly.type
_entity_poly.pdbx_seq_one_letter_code
_entity_poly.pdbx_strand_id
1 'polypeptide(L)'
;MSVIDQLELIDGYFDEDSFYMRGIAGFAIEGRYKANGLRSLARLIHENEPFNIIIDSERTIFVPVELNAKLKQELFMIADELELQ
;
A
#
# COMPACT_ATOMS: atom_id res chain seq x y z
N MET A 1 15.54 -11.98 3.63
CA MET A 1 14.27 -11.60 4.30
C MET A 1 13.27 -11.34 3.18
N SER A 2 12.04 -11.82 3.32
CA SER A 2 10.99 -11.55 2.34
C SER A 2 10.69 -10.04 2.33
N VAL A 3 10.22 -9.49 1.21
CA VAL A 3 9.71 -8.11 1.17
C VAL A 3 8.58 -7.94 2.18
N ILE A 4 7.76 -8.98 2.40
CA ILE A 4 6.68 -8.98 3.41
C ILE A 4 7.22 -8.74 4.82
N ASP A 5 8.38 -9.31 5.18
CA ASP A 5 8.97 -9.16 6.52
C ASP A 5 9.45 -7.72 6.80
N GLN A 6 9.54 -6.88 5.77
CA GLN A 6 10.00 -5.49 5.84
C GLN A 6 8.85 -4.48 5.84
N LEU A 7 7.60 -4.93 5.62
CA LEU A 7 6.44 -4.06 5.62
C LEU A 7 6.02 -3.77 7.07
N GLU A 8 5.79 -2.49 7.37
CA GLU A 8 5.34 -2.03 8.69
C GLU A 8 3.92 -1.45 8.63
N LEU A 9 3.56 -0.82 7.51
CA LEU A 9 2.27 -0.16 7.33
C LEU A 9 1.30 -0.96 6.46
N ILE A 10 1.81 -1.72 5.50
CA ILE A 10 1.02 -2.54 4.58
C ILE A 10 1.06 -4.00 5.03
N ASP A 11 -0.11 -4.61 5.15
CA ASP A 11 -0.24 -6.06 5.36
C ASP A 11 -0.84 -6.73 4.13
N GLY A 12 -0.39 -7.93 3.82
CA GLY A 12 -0.82 -8.66 2.63
C GLY A 12 0.09 -9.82 2.24
N TYR A 13 -0.16 -10.37 1.07
CA TYR A 13 0.62 -11.48 0.52
C TYR A 13 0.68 -11.40 -1.01
N PHE A 14 1.74 -11.97 -1.58
CA PHE A 14 1.90 -12.15 -3.02
C PHE A 14 1.14 -13.39 -3.50
N ASP A 15 0.47 -13.27 -4.64
CA ASP A 15 -0.26 -14.35 -5.32
C ASP A 15 -0.13 -14.14 -6.84
N GLU A 16 0.63 -15.02 -7.47
CA GLU A 16 0.99 -14.92 -8.89
C GLU A 16 1.55 -13.53 -9.25
N ASP A 17 0.90 -12.82 -10.18
CA ASP A 17 1.29 -11.50 -10.69
C ASP A 17 0.73 -10.32 -9.86
N SER A 18 0.24 -10.60 -8.66
CA SER A 18 -0.55 -9.66 -7.86
C SER A 18 -0.18 -9.68 -6.38
N PHE A 19 -0.39 -8.55 -5.72
CA PHE A 19 -0.35 -8.44 -4.27
C PHE A 19 -1.77 -8.27 -3.72
N TYR A 20 -2.15 -9.12 -2.78
CA TYR A 20 -3.40 -9.01 -2.03
C TYR A 20 -3.14 -8.25 -0.73
N MET A 21 -3.58 -6.99 -0.71
CA MET A 21 -3.51 -6.12 0.45
C MET A 21 -4.69 -6.42 1.39
N ARG A 22 -4.36 -6.66 2.67
CA ARG A 22 -5.30 -6.93 3.76
C ARG A 22 -5.36 -5.82 4.80
N GLY A 23 -4.33 -4.97 4.82
CA GLY A 23 -4.30 -3.84 5.73
C GLY A 23 -3.39 -2.72 5.24
N ILE A 24 -3.73 -1.51 5.65
CA ILE A 24 -2.93 -0.31 5.42
C ILE A 24 -3.02 0.61 6.63
N ALA A 25 -1.88 1.06 7.14
CA ALA A 25 -1.78 1.96 8.30
C ALA A 25 -2.60 1.50 9.53
N GLY A 26 -2.67 0.19 9.77
CA GLY A 26 -3.43 -0.40 10.88
C GLY A 26 -4.94 -0.57 10.65
N PHE A 27 -5.43 -0.26 9.46
CA PHE A 27 -6.83 -0.46 9.08
C PHE A 27 -6.99 -1.67 8.17
N ALA A 28 -8.05 -2.46 8.40
CA ALA A 28 -8.38 -3.61 7.58
C ALA A 28 -8.99 -3.17 6.25
N ILE A 29 -8.39 -3.61 5.15
CA ILE A 29 -8.83 -3.33 3.78
C ILE A 29 -8.74 -4.60 2.95
N GLU A 30 -9.42 -4.66 1.81
CA GLU A 30 -9.24 -5.78 0.88
C GLU A 30 -9.06 -5.24 -0.54
N GLY A 31 -7.93 -5.56 -1.15
CA GLY A 31 -7.65 -5.16 -2.53
C GLY A 31 -6.59 -6.02 -3.19
N ARG A 32 -6.78 -6.31 -4.48
CA ARG A 32 -5.80 -6.99 -5.32
C ARG A 32 -5.16 -5.99 -6.26
N TYR A 33 -3.84 -5.89 -6.23
CA TYR A 33 -3.09 -4.88 -6.99
C TYR A 33 -1.97 -5.52 -7.80
N LYS A 34 -1.84 -5.11 -9.06
CA LYS A 34 -0.64 -5.35 -9.88
C LYS A 34 0.39 -4.25 -9.61
N ALA A 35 1.64 -4.49 -10.00
CA ALA A 35 2.76 -3.54 -9.84
C ALA A 35 2.42 -2.11 -10.30
N ASN A 36 1.86 -1.96 -11.51
CA ASN A 36 1.47 -0.64 -12.04
C ASN A 36 0.40 0.08 -11.21
N GLY A 37 -0.53 -0.68 -10.61
CA GLY A 37 -1.55 -0.13 -9.72
C GLY A 37 -0.93 0.42 -8.44
N LEU A 38 -0.04 -0.35 -7.81
CA LEU A 38 0.69 0.06 -6.61
C LEU A 38 1.56 1.31 -6.87
N ARG A 39 2.28 1.37 -8.00
CA ARG A 39 3.05 2.57 -8.37
C ARG A 39 2.16 3.79 -8.60
N SER A 40 1.00 3.59 -9.19
CA SER A 40 0.03 4.68 -9.39
C SER A 40 -0.45 5.21 -8.04
N LEU A 41 -0.80 4.34 -7.10
CA LEU A 41 -1.14 4.73 -5.72
C LEU A 41 0.00 5.48 -5.04
N ALA A 42 1.22 4.95 -5.10
CA ALA A 42 2.39 5.56 -4.47
C ALA A 42 2.67 6.98 -5.01
N ARG A 43 2.43 7.21 -6.30
CA ARG A 43 2.61 8.52 -6.95
C ARG A 43 1.52 9.54 -6.57
N LEU A 44 0.34 9.08 -6.16
CA LEU A 44 -0.74 9.97 -5.70
C LEU A 44 -0.53 10.45 -4.25
N ILE A 45 0.33 9.78 -3.49
CA ILE A 45 0.64 10.19 -2.11
C ILE A 45 1.59 11.40 -2.13
N HIS A 46 1.05 12.55 -1.74
CA HIS A 46 1.82 13.75 -1.47
C HIS A 46 2.43 13.68 -0.06
N GLU A 47 3.76 13.72 0.05
CA GLU A 47 4.46 13.47 1.32
C GLU A 47 4.21 14.52 2.40
N ASN A 48 3.67 15.70 2.05
CA ASN A 48 3.50 16.82 2.97
C ASN A 48 2.04 17.10 3.35
N GLU A 49 1.09 16.33 2.83
CA GLU A 49 -0.34 16.56 3.06
C GLU A 49 -1.02 15.28 3.54
N PRO A 50 -1.85 15.35 4.59
CA PRO A 50 -2.61 14.19 5.01
C PRO A 50 -3.66 13.88 3.94
N PHE A 51 -4.06 12.61 3.84
CA PHE A 51 -5.06 12.21 2.87
C PHE A 51 -6.03 11.20 3.45
N ASN A 52 -7.16 11.06 2.76
CA ASN A 52 -8.20 10.11 3.12
C ASN A 52 -8.24 8.98 2.10
N ILE A 53 -8.27 7.74 2.57
CA ILE A 53 -8.55 6.56 1.74
C ILE A 53 -10.02 6.23 1.91
N ILE A 54 -10.78 6.29 0.83
CA ILE A 54 -12.18 5.86 0.81
C ILE A 54 -12.19 4.39 0.40
N ILE A 55 -12.60 3.50 1.32
CA ILE A 55 -12.70 2.06 1.06
C ILE A 55 -14.07 1.70 0.49
N ASP A 56 -15.11 2.23 1.12
CA ASP A 56 -16.51 2.05 0.71
C ASP A 56 -17.32 3.32 1.06
N SER A 57 -18.63 3.28 0.84
CA SER A 57 -19.52 4.42 1.11
C SER A 57 -19.59 4.84 2.58
N GLU A 58 -19.12 4.01 3.51
CA GLU A 58 -19.24 4.21 4.95
C GLU A 58 -17.86 4.31 5.64
N ARG A 59 -16.80 3.82 5.00
CA ARG A 59 -15.45 3.74 5.58
C ARG A 59 -14.47 4.63 4.84
N THR A 60 -14.09 5.71 5.52
CA THR A 60 -12.98 6.59 5.16
C THR A 60 -11.90 6.51 6.21
N ILE A 61 -10.67 6.26 5.80
CA ILE A 61 -9.49 6.21 6.67
C ILE A 61 -8.71 7.50 6.52
N PHE A 62 -8.42 8.14 7.64
CA PHE A 62 -7.48 9.25 7.68
C PHE A 62 -6.04 8.73 7.80
N VAL A 63 -5.19 9.10 6.85
CA VAL A 63 -3.75 8.80 6.88
C VAL A 63 -2.99 10.09 7.22
N PRO A 64 -2.29 10.14 8.37
CA PRO A 64 -1.56 11.32 8.78
C PRO A 64 -0.21 11.43 8.03
N VAL A 65 0.31 12.66 7.90
CA VAL A 65 1.48 13.01 7.07
C VAL A 65 2.71 12.15 7.40
N GLU A 66 2.89 11.82 8.67
CA GLU A 66 4.03 11.08 9.21
C GLU A 66 4.16 9.68 8.58
N LEU A 67 3.06 9.10 8.11
CA LEU A 67 3.04 7.78 7.48
C LEU A 67 3.28 7.83 5.97
N ASN A 68 3.15 9.00 5.33
CA ASN A 68 3.13 9.11 3.87
C ASN A 68 4.42 8.60 3.21
N ALA A 69 5.58 9.02 3.73
CA ALA A 69 6.87 8.64 3.17
C ALA A 69 7.10 7.11 3.25
N LYS A 70 6.82 6.52 4.41
CA LYS A 70 6.96 5.06 4.63
C LYS A 70 5.95 4.27 3.80
N LEU A 71 4.70 4.73 3.75
CA LEU A 71 3.64 4.07 2.98
C LEU A 71 3.98 4.07 1.48
N LYS A 72 4.45 5.20 0.97
CA LYS A 72 4.89 5.32 -0.43
C LYS A 72 6.08 4.40 -0.73
N GLN A 73 7.06 4.32 0.18
CA GLN A 73 8.19 3.40 0.06
C GLN A 73 7.71 1.95 0.01
N GLU A 74 6.83 1.52 0.91
CA GLU A 74 6.30 0.15 0.95
C GLU A 74 5.53 -0.20 -0.32
N LEU A 75 4.70 0.71 -0.85
CA LEU A 75 4.01 0.51 -2.13
C LEU A 75 4.99 0.29 -3.28
N PHE A 76 6.11 1.03 -3.32
CA PHE A 76 7.15 0.80 -4.33
C PHE A 76 7.88 -0.52 -4.13
N MET A 77 8.25 -0.89 -2.89
CA MET A 77 8.91 -2.17 -2.62
C MET A 77 8.07 -3.36 -3.09
N ILE A 78 6.77 -3.35 -2.81
CA ILE A 78 5.85 -4.40 -3.26
C ILE A 78 5.74 -4.40 -4.79
N ALA A 79 5.66 -3.22 -5.41
CA ALA A 79 5.57 -3.12 -6.87
C ALA A 79 6.82 -3.62 -7.58
N ASP A 80 8.01 -3.31 -7.03
CA ASP A 80 9.29 -3.75 -7.56
C ASP A 80 9.43 -5.28 -7.41
N GLU A 81 9.03 -5.85 -6.27
CA GLU A 81 9.03 -7.30 -6.05
C GLU A 81 8.12 -8.04 -7.07
N LEU A 82 6.95 -7.49 -7.38
CA LEU A 82 6.03 -8.06 -8.37
C LEU A 82 6.61 -8.10 -9.80
N GLU A 83 7.56 -7.22 -10.14
CA GLU A 83 8.20 -7.22 -11.46
C GLU A 83 9.45 -8.08 -11.55
N LEU A 84 9.97 -8.52 -10.41
CA LEU A 84 11.11 -9.45 -10.33
C LEU A 84 10.68 -10.92 -10.42
N GLN A 85 9.38 -11.21 -10.30
CA GLN A 85 8.79 -12.54 -10.48
C GLN A 85 8.58 -12.88 -11.96
#